data_AF-A0A919F7G2-F1
#
_entry.id   AF-A0A919F7G2-F1
#
_cell.length_a   1.000
_cell.length_b   1.000
_cell.length_c   1.000
_cell.angle_alpha   90.00
_cell.angle_beta   90.00
_cell.angle_gamma   90.00
#
_symmetry.space_group_name_H-M   'P 1'
#
loop_
_entity.id
_entity.type
_entity.pdbx_description
1 polymer ?
#
loop_
_entity_poly.entity_id
_entity_poly.type
_entity_poly.pdbx_seq_one_letter_code
_entity_poly.pdbx_strand_id
1 'polypeptide(L)'
;MSAYSDARDAVLEFLNDRPREWFTVAEICDTLGLPRGSQVRGPYSEAVKALLVSRLLLRQGEGLKRKVRLNPAGDDRGMRRQARRIQQLAEYAERRSARERVKQQAAALQAANVRPRTVDEFVQAGGRIERLPGVERYIPDLRRGVR
;
A
#
# COMPACT_ATOMS: atom_id res chain seq x y z
N MET A 1 10.09 -10.38 0.10
CA MET A 1 9.90 -9.69 1.39
C MET A 1 11.28 -9.36 1.96
N SER A 2 11.43 -8.25 2.68
CA SER A 2 12.72 -7.86 3.29
C SER A 2 12.80 -8.41 4.71
N ALA A 3 13.95 -8.95 5.11
CA ALA A 3 14.20 -9.50 6.45
C ALA A 3 13.81 -8.55 7.60
N TYR A 4 13.80 -7.24 7.35
CA TYR A 4 13.33 -6.24 8.32
C TYR A 4 11.80 -6.22 8.49
N SER A 5 11.01 -6.41 7.42
CA SER A 5 9.54 -6.52 7.55
C SER A 5 9.17 -7.76 8.32
N ASP A 6 9.80 -8.89 8.00
CA ASP A 6 9.52 -10.16 8.66
C ASP A 6 9.84 -10.10 10.16
N ALA A 7 10.98 -9.49 10.53
CA ALA A 7 11.36 -9.28 11.93
C ALA A 7 10.41 -8.31 12.66
N ARG A 8 9.94 -7.26 11.99
CA ARG A 8 8.98 -6.30 12.56
C ARG A 8 7.65 -6.96 12.87
N ASP A 9 7.11 -7.72 11.92
CA ASP A 9 5.81 -8.36 12.06
C ASP A 9 5.86 -9.44 13.16
N ALA A 10 6.93 -10.24 13.21
CA ALA A 10 7.15 -11.24 14.26
C ALA A 10 7.25 -10.61 15.68
N VAL A 11 7.90 -9.46 15.82
CA VAL A 11 7.95 -8.73 17.12
C VAL A 11 6.56 -8.24 17.54
N LEU A 12 5.77 -7.71 16.58
CA LEU A 12 4.43 -7.23 16.88
C LEU A 12 3.49 -8.37 17.25
N GLU A 13 3.53 -9.48 16.51
CA GLU A 13 2.77 -10.69 16.81
C GLU A 13 3.09 -11.20 18.23
N PHE A 14 4.37 -11.35 18.56
CA PHE A 14 4.80 -11.78 19.89
C PHE A 14 4.26 -10.89 21.03
N LEU A 15 4.26 -9.57 20.84
CA LEU A 15 3.80 -8.60 21.84
C LEU A 15 2.28 -8.45 21.88
N ASN A 16 1.58 -8.72 20.78
CA ASN A 16 0.12 -8.73 20.74
C ASN A 16 -0.48 -9.88 21.55
N ASP A 17 0.19 -11.04 21.57
CA ASP A 17 -0.19 -12.16 22.46
C ASP A 17 0.01 -11.82 23.94
N ARG A 18 0.90 -10.87 24.25
CA ARG A 18 1.34 -10.52 25.61
C ARG A 18 1.33 -9.00 25.86
N PRO A 19 0.20 -8.31 25.64
CA PRO A 19 0.17 -6.85 25.46
C PRO A 19 0.46 -6.06 26.74
N ARG A 20 0.36 -6.72 27.91
CA ARG A 20 0.56 -6.09 29.22
C ARG A 20 1.93 -6.36 29.81
N GLU A 21 2.71 -7.26 29.22
CA GLU A 21 3.99 -7.74 29.74
C GLU A 21 5.17 -6.95 29.19
N TRP A 22 6.28 -6.96 29.93
CA TRP A 22 7.49 -6.21 29.62
C TRP A 22 8.63 -7.16 29.24
N PHE A 23 9.18 -6.99 28.04
CA PHE A 23 10.22 -7.85 27.51
C PHE A 23 11.44 -7.06 27.07
N THR A 24 12.62 -7.62 27.29
CA THR A 24 13.85 -7.19 26.61
C THR A 24 13.86 -7.74 25.18
N VAL A 25 14.64 -7.10 24.30
CA VAL A 25 14.85 -7.62 22.93
C VAL A 25 15.46 -9.02 22.96
N ALA A 26 16.29 -9.33 23.95
CA ALA A 26 16.88 -10.65 24.12
C ALA A 26 15.81 -11.71 24.43
N GLU A 27 14.89 -11.43 25.36
CA GLU A 27 13.78 -12.34 25.70
C GLU A 27 12.84 -12.57 24.50
N ILE A 28 12.56 -11.53 23.71
CA ILE A 28 11.77 -11.67 22.47
C ILE A 28 12.50 -12.61 21.50
N CYS A 29 13.78 -12.34 21.21
CA CYS A 29 14.57 -13.18 20.30
C CYS A 29 14.74 -14.61 20.81
N ASP A 30 14.92 -14.81 22.11
CA ASP A 30 15.04 -16.13 22.74
C ASP A 30 13.72 -16.92 22.57
N THR A 31 12.57 -16.27 22.74
CA THR A 31 11.25 -16.93 22.58
C THR A 31 10.94 -17.24 21.12
N LEU A 32 11.42 -16.42 20.18
CA LEU A 32 11.34 -16.69 18.74
C LEU A 32 12.34 -17.76 18.27
N GLY A 33 13.12 -18.37 19.17
CA GLY A 33 14.07 -19.44 18.84
C GLY A 33 15.32 -18.97 18.10
N LEU A 34 15.62 -17.67 18.12
CA LEU A 34 16.79 -17.14 17.43
C LEU A 34 18.06 -17.45 18.23
N PRO A 35 19.15 -17.92 17.62
CA PRO A 35 20.38 -18.22 18.35
C PRO A 35 21.06 -16.95 18.89
N ARG A 36 21.65 -17.03 20.10
CA ARG A 36 22.40 -15.93 20.74
C ARG A 36 23.67 -15.63 19.96
N GLY A 37 24.08 -14.36 19.92
CA GLY A 37 25.27 -13.91 19.17
C GLY A 37 25.15 -13.96 17.65
N SER A 38 24.00 -14.39 17.11
CA SER A 38 23.80 -14.47 15.65
C SER A 38 23.49 -13.11 15.05
N GLN A 39 23.98 -12.89 13.82
CA GLN A 39 23.64 -11.70 13.02
C GLN A 39 22.13 -11.61 12.73
N VAL A 40 21.40 -12.72 12.81
CA VAL A 40 19.95 -12.83 12.62
C VAL A 40 19.16 -12.00 13.65
N ARG A 41 19.73 -11.70 14.82
CA ARG A 41 19.08 -10.82 15.83
C ARG A 41 19.16 -9.33 15.52
N GLY A 42 20.05 -8.92 14.61
CA GLY A 42 20.23 -7.52 14.22
C GLY A 42 18.92 -6.87 13.73
N PRO A 43 18.23 -7.46 12.75
CA PRO A 43 16.95 -6.98 12.25
C PRO A 43 15.87 -6.78 13.33
N TYR A 44 15.77 -7.68 14.32
CA TYR A 44 14.81 -7.58 15.42
C TYR A 44 15.11 -6.41 16.35
N SER A 45 16.40 -6.15 16.60
CA SER A 45 16.82 -5.00 17.42
C SER A 45 16.50 -3.67 16.73
N GLU A 46 16.72 -3.59 15.41
CA GLU A 46 16.34 -2.41 14.61
C GLU A 46 14.82 -2.26 14.52
N ALA A 47 14.07 -3.36 14.38
CA ALA A 47 12.61 -3.34 14.39
C ALA A 47 12.07 -2.77 15.71
N VAL A 48 12.55 -3.23 16.87
CA VAL A 48 12.13 -2.70 18.18
C VAL A 48 12.45 -1.21 18.31
N LYS A 49 13.63 -0.75 17.84
CA LYS A 49 13.98 0.68 17.83
C LYS A 49 13.00 1.49 16.99
N ALA A 50 12.70 1.03 15.77
CA ALA A 50 11.76 1.71 14.89
C ALA A 50 10.34 1.75 15.47
N LEU A 51 9.89 0.66 16.09
CA LEU A 51 8.58 0.59 16.74
C LEU A 51 8.49 1.54 17.94
N LEU A 52 9.57 1.71 18.72
CA LEU A 52 9.66 2.73 19.77
C LEU A 52 9.58 4.16 19.20
N VAL A 53 10.29 4.45 18.11
CA VAL A 53 10.23 5.75 17.42
C VAL A 53 8.80 6.04 16.93
N SER A 54 8.12 5.02 16.42
CA SER A 54 6.73 5.13 15.97
C SER A 54 5.70 5.22 17.10
N ARG A 55 6.14 5.13 18.37
CA ARG A 55 5.30 5.11 19.58
C ARG A 55 4.32 3.93 19.67
N LEU A 56 4.58 2.86 18.91
CA LEU A 56 3.84 1.59 19.02
C LEU A 56 4.27 0.80 20.25
N LEU A 57 5.49 1.04 20.75
CA LEU A 57 6.00 0.44 21.98
C LEU A 57 6.22 1.51 23.04
N LEU A 58 6.00 1.13 24.29
CA LEU A 58 6.49 1.82 25.48
C LEU A 58 7.84 1.23 25.87
N ARG A 59 8.66 2.03 26.57
CA ARG A 59 9.94 1.58 27.14
C ARG A 59 9.95 1.79 28.65
N GLN A 60 10.64 0.90 29.35
CA GLN A 60 10.93 1.02 30.77
C GLN A 60 12.38 0.59 31.03
N GLY A 61 13.08 1.31 31.91
CA GLY A 61 14.48 1.05 32.26
C GLY A 61 15.50 1.59 31.26
N GLU A 62 16.78 1.37 31.58
CA GLU A 62 17.93 1.91 30.85
C GLU A 62 18.94 0.82 30.45
N GLY A 63 19.76 1.13 29.44
CA GLY A 63 20.83 0.25 28.96
C GLY A 63 20.36 -1.16 28.60
N LEU A 64 21.10 -2.17 29.06
CA LEU A 64 20.83 -3.60 28.82
C LEU A 64 19.57 -4.12 29.51
N LYS A 65 19.06 -3.40 30.53
CA LYS A 65 17.82 -3.75 31.24
C LYS A 65 16.58 -3.09 30.61
N ARG A 66 16.73 -2.49 29.41
CA ARG A 66 15.63 -1.83 28.72
C ARG A 66 14.58 -2.85 28.30
N LYS A 67 13.41 -2.74 28.90
CA LYS A 67 12.22 -3.51 28.53
C LYS A 67 11.28 -2.68 27.65
N VAL A 68 10.58 -3.38 26.77
CA VAL A 68 9.56 -2.82 25.90
C VAL A 68 8.23 -3.54 26.11
N ARG A 69 7.15 -2.83 25.86
CA ARG A 69 5.78 -3.35 25.88
C ARG A 69 4.98 -2.69 24.78
N LEU A 70 3.94 -3.35 24.28
CA LEU A 70 2.98 -2.70 23.40
C LEU A 70 2.39 -1.43 24.04
N ASN A 71 2.26 -0.37 23.27
CA ASN A 71 1.62 0.86 23.72
C ASN A 71 0.10 0.75 23.47
N PRO A 72 -0.74 0.63 24.52
CA PRO A 72 -2.19 0.50 24.34
C PRO A 72 -2.83 1.73 23.68
N ALA A 73 -2.21 2.92 23.83
CA ALA A 73 -2.67 4.14 23.14
C ALA A 73 -2.09 4.27 21.72
N GLY A 74 -1.00 3.55 21.42
CA GLY A 74 -0.37 3.48 20.11
C GLY A 74 -1.11 2.55 19.16
N ASP A 75 -1.84 1.58 19.69
CA ASP A 75 -2.59 0.57 18.94
C ASP A 75 -3.68 1.23 18.06
N ASP A 76 -4.53 2.07 18.65
CA ASP A 76 -5.61 2.73 17.93
C ASP A 76 -5.13 3.74 16.88
N ARG A 77 -4.15 4.59 17.20
CA ARG A 77 -3.73 5.65 16.26
C ARG A 77 -2.67 5.18 15.27
N GLY A 78 -1.81 4.25 15.68
CA GLY A 78 -0.76 3.66 14.85
C GLY A 78 -1.33 2.67 13.85
N MET A 79 -2.21 1.75 14.28
CA MET A 79 -2.91 0.86 13.35
C MET A 79 -3.84 1.63 12.42
N ARG A 80 -4.58 2.65 12.89
CA ARG A 80 -5.40 3.49 11.98
C ARG A 80 -4.56 4.24 10.94
N ARG A 81 -3.35 4.71 11.29
CA ARG A 81 -2.45 5.37 10.33
C ARG A 81 -1.84 4.36 9.34
N GLN A 82 -1.49 3.17 9.78
CA GLN A 82 -0.95 2.12 8.90
C GLN A 82 -2.03 1.52 8.00
N ALA A 83 -3.22 1.25 8.53
CA ALA A 83 -4.39 0.85 7.74
C ALA A 83 -4.76 1.90 6.70
N ARG A 84 -4.76 3.20 7.07
CA ARG A 84 -4.94 4.30 6.10
C ARG A 84 -3.84 4.34 5.05
N ARG A 85 -2.57 4.09 5.43
CA ARG A 85 -1.45 4.09 4.48
C ARG A 85 -1.49 2.89 3.53
N ILE A 86 -1.90 1.72 4.01
CA ILE A 86 -2.12 0.51 3.20
C ILE A 86 -3.31 0.72 2.26
N GLN A 87 -4.43 1.27 2.75
CA GLN A 87 -5.58 1.65 1.91
C GLN A 87 -5.18 2.67 0.85
N GLN A 88 -4.41 3.72 1.20
CA GLN A 88 -3.93 4.71 0.23
C GLN A 88 -2.99 4.12 -0.81
N LEU A 89 -2.13 3.17 -0.44
CA LEU A 89 -1.25 2.47 -1.38
C LEU A 89 -2.03 1.51 -2.29
N ALA A 90 -3.05 0.83 -1.75
CA ALA A 90 -3.97 -0.01 -2.52
C ALA A 90 -4.79 0.83 -3.51
N GLU A 91 -5.39 1.93 -3.07
CA GLU A 91 -6.09 2.90 -3.94
C GLU A 91 -5.16 3.51 -5.00
N TYR A 92 -3.91 3.82 -4.64
CA TYR A 92 -2.94 4.31 -5.61
C TYR A 92 -2.55 3.24 -6.64
N ALA A 93 -2.36 1.98 -6.20
CA ALA A 93 -2.09 0.85 -7.10
C ALA A 93 -3.31 0.53 -7.99
N GLU A 94 -4.52 0.62 -7.47
CA GLU A 94 -5.77 0.53 -8.24
C GLU A 94 -5.88 1.67 -9.26
N ARG A 95 -5.65 2.92 -8.85
CA ARG A 95 -5.64 4.06 -9.77
C ARG A 95 -4.54 3.96 -10.82
N ARG A 96 -3.36 3.45 -10.45
CA ARG A 96 -2.25 3.21 -11.39
C ARG A 96 -2.59 2.10 -12.38
N SER A 97 -3.15 0.98 -11.90
CA SER A 97 -3.58 -0.12 -12.77
C SER A 97 -4.76 0.26 -13.66
N ALA A 98 -5.68 1.10 -13.18
CA ALA A 98 -6.75 1.69 -13.98
C ALA A 98 -6.18 2.63 -15.06
N ARG A 99 -5.21 3.48 -14.72
CA ARG A 99 -4.51 4.34 -15.70
C ARG A 99 -3.73 3.53 -16.73
N GLU A 100 -3.04 2.48 -16.32
CA GLU A 100 -2.34 1.57 -17.23
C GLU A 100 -3.33 0.81 -18.12
N ARG A 101 -4.47 0.34 -17.60
CA ARG A 101 -5.52 -0.29 -18.41
C ARG A 101 -6.13 0.67 -19.41
N VAL A 102 -6.40 1.92 -19.02
CA VAL A 102 -6.90 2.97 -19.94
C VAL A 102 -5.84 3.30 -20.99
N LYS A 103 -4.56 3.38 -20.60
CA LYS A 103 -3.46 3.62 -21.54
C LYS A 103 -3.26 2.44 -22.50
N GLN A 104 -3.40 1.20 -22.03
CA GLN A 104 -3.36 0.00 -22.85
C GLN A 104 -4.59 -0.13 -23.75
N GLN A 105 -5.80 0.24 -23.28
CA GLN A 105 -6.99 0.32 -24.13
C GLN A 105 -6.88 1.44 -25.17
N ALA A 106 -6.39 2.62 -24.80
CA ALA A 106 -6.17 3.72 -25.74
C ALA A 106 -5.07 3.38 -26.76
N ALA A 107 -3.99 2.72 -26.34
CA ALA A 107 -2.96 2.21 -27.22
C ALA A 107 -3.46 1.06 -28.10
N ALA A 108 -4.30 0.17 -27.57
CA ALA A 108 -4.95 -0.89 -28.35
C ALA A 108 -5.95 -0.33 -29.36
N LEU A 109 -6.70 0.73 -29.02
CA LEU A 109 -7.62 1.42 -29.94
C LEU A 109 -6.87 2.24 -30.99
N GLN A 110 -5.75 2.87 -30.63
CA GLN A 110 -4.84 3.53 -31.60
C GLN A 110 -4.14 2.52 -32.51
N ALA A 111 -3.65 1.40 -31.96
CA ALA A 111 -2.98 0.34 -32.71
C ALA A 111 -3.95 -0.46 -33.59
N ALA A 112 -5.19 -0.66 -33.13
CA ALA A 112 -6.27 -1.25 -33.93
C ALA A 112 -6.70 -0.35 -35.09
N ASN A 113 -6.28 0.93 -35.12
CA ASN A 113 -6.50 1.88 -36.20
C ASN A 113 -7.96 1.84 -36.69
N VAL A 114 -8.91 1.69 -35.74
CA VAL A 114 -10.33 1.68 -36.04
C VAL A 114 -10.75 3.13 -36.23
N ARG A 115 -10.29 3.71 -37.34
CA ARG A 115 -11.05 4.79 -37.96
C ARG A 115 -12.39 4.15 -38.32
N PRO A 116 -13.52 4.64 -37.78
CA PRO A 116 -14.81 4.17 -38.23
C PRO A 116 -14.83 4.35 -39.74
N ARG A 117 -14.98 3.24 -40.47
CA ARG A 117 -15.01 3.27 -41.94
C ARG A 117 -16.37 3.78 -42.41
N THR A 118 -17.36 3.77 -41.52
CA THR A 118 -18.74 4.18 -41.77
C THR A 118 -19.27 5.08 -40.66
N VAL A 119 -20.29 5.87 -41.01
CA VAL A 119 -21.04 6.75 -40.11
C VAL A 119 -21.66 5.97 -38.94
N ASP A 120 -22.16 4.77 -39.20
CA ASP A 120 -22.81 3.93 -38.19
C ASP A 120 -21.83 3.45 -37.12
N GLU A 121 -20.60 3.09 -37.50
CA GLU A 121 -19.54 2.74 -36.54
C GLU A 121 -19.16 3.93 -35.64
N PHE A 122 -19.19 5.15 -36.18
CA PHE A 122 -18.91 6.36 -35.40
C PHE A 122 -19.99 6.65 -34.36
N VAL A 123 -21.27 6.46 -34.70
CA VAL A 123 -22.39 6.64 -33.77
C VAL A 123 -22.40 5.53 -32.70
N GLN A 124 -22.13 4.28 -33.06
CA GLN A 124 -22.03 3.17 -32.10
C GLN A 124 -20.88 3.33 -31.10
N ALA A 125 -19.76 3.93 -31.52
CA ALA A 125 -18.63 4.26 -30.63
C ALA A 125 -18.92 5.45 -29.69
N GLY A 126 -20.12 6.03 -29.74
CA GLY A 126 -20.53 7.16 -28.91
C GLY A 126 -20.23 8.53 -29.54
N GLY A 127 -19.86 8.59 -30.81
CA GLY A 127 -19.72 9.84 -31.56
C GLY A 127 -21.08 10.47 -31.86
N ARG A 128 -21.13 11.79 -31.89
CA ARG A 128 -22.34 12.55 -32.24
C ARG A 128 -22.16 13.22 -33.59
N ILE A 129 -23.18 13.16 -34.43
CA ILE A 129 -23.18 13.83 -35.72
C ILE A 129 -24.13 15.02 -35.66
N GLU A 130 -23.60 16.20 -35.94
CA GLU A 130 -24.39 17.41 -36.07
C GLU A 130 -24.48 17.76 -37.55
N ARG A 131 -25.70 17.76 -38.10
CA ARG A 131 -25.96 18.09 -39.50
C ARG A 131 -26.42 19.53 -39.61
N LEU A 132 -25.58 20.38 -40.20
CA LEU A 132 -25.91 21.74 -40.60
C LEU A 132 -26.20 21.77 -42.12
N PRO A 133 -26.97 22.75 -42.63
CA PRO A 133 -27.23 22.83 -44.07
C PRO A 133 -25.92 22.89 -44.88
N GLY A 134 -25.65 21.82 -45.65
CA GLY A 134 -24.46 21.70 -46.49
C GLY A 134 -23.19 21.20 -45.80
N VAL A 135 -23.20 20.91 -44.48
CA VAL A 135 -22.02 20.42 -43.76
C VAL A 135 -22.41 19.39 -42.70
N GLU A 136 -21.80 18.21 -42.76
CA GLU A 136 -21.87 17.21 -41.69
C GLU A 136 -20.66 17.35 -40.75
N ARG A 137 -20.90 17.57 -39.46
CA ARG A 137 -19.85 17.70 -38.45
C ARG A 137 -19.86 16.48 -37.53
N TYR A 138 -18.74 15.76 -37.51
CA TYR A 138 -18.52 14.58 -36.69
C TYR A 138 -17.84 15.00 -35.38
N ILE A 139 -18.57 14.94 -34.26
CA ILE A 139 -18.13 15.38 -32.94
C ILE A 139 -17.87 14.13 -32.08
N PRO A 140 -16.59 13.75 -31.86
CA PRO A 140 -16.27 12.64 -30.97
C PRO A 140 -16.62 13.02 -29.53
N ASP A 141 -17.34 12.17 -28.80
CA ASP A 141 -17.66 12.44 -27.41
C ASP A 141 -16.45 12.10 -26.52
N LEU A 142 -15.61 13.11 -26.28
CA LEU A 142 -14.43 13.02 -25.42
C LEU A 142 -14.77 12.99 -23.92
N ARG A 143 -16.05 12.85 -23.53
CA ARG A 143 -16.47 12.79 -22.11
C ARG A 143 -16.26 11.43 -21.43
N ARG A 144 -15.48 10.52 -22.01
CA ARG A 144 -14.90 9.37 -21.30
C ARG A 144 -13.38 9.47 -21.25
N GLY A 145 -12.88 10.52 -20.61
CA GLY A 145 -11.44 10.71 -20.42
C GLY A 145 -11.03 11.67 -19.30
N VAL A 146 -11.97 12.17 -18.50
CA VAL A 146 -11.65 13.02 -17.35
C VAL A 146 -12.42 12.53 -16.13
N ARG A 147 -11.77 11.67 -15.35
CA ARG A 147 -11.76 11.68 -13.87
C ARG A 147 -10.76 10.65 -13.36
#